data_AF-A0A352UNZ5-F1
#
_entry.id   AF-A0A352UNZ5-F1
#
_cell.length_a   1.000
_cell.length_b   1.000
_cell.length_c   1.000
_cell.angle_alpha   90.00
_cell.angle_beta   90.00
_cell.angle_gamma   90.00
#
_symmetry.space_group_name_H-M   'P 1'
#
loop_
_entity.id
_entity.type
_entity.pdbx_description
1 polymer ?
#
loop_
_entity_poly.entity_id
_entity_poly.type
_entity_poly.pdbx_seq_one_letter_code
_entity_poly.pdbx_strand_id
1 'polypeptide(L)'
;MFKKILCFFLTLCSLGLFQAFADNTYTMTTSEAGIAFIKYYEGFRSAIYVDSGGYAIGYGTHCDPAVFPGEITENQADELLRSVLSNMEAKINEMAQKKNITFTQNQFDALMSLTYNLGTGWLNPSYNLYNMLCSGIGQFTESEIINT
;
A
#
# COMPACT_ATOMS: atom_id res chain seq x y z
N MET A 1 51.03 -29.84 22.48
CA MET A 1 49.55 -29.83 22.55
C MET A 1 48.91 -28.47 22.22
N PHE A 2 49.63 -27.34 22.26
CA PHE A 2 49.07 -26.01 21.97
C PHE A 2 48.72 -25.71 20.49
N LYS A 3 49.31 -26.42 19.52
CA LYS A 3 49.01 -26.20 18.08
C LYS A 3 47.70 -26.86 17.60
N LYS A 4 47.10 -27.77 18.38
CA LYS A 4 45.82 -28.43 18.03
C LYS A 4 44.58 -27.65 18.53
N ILE A 5 44.77 -26.72 19.46
CA ILE A 5 43.68 -25.87 19.99
C ILE A 5 43.48 -24.63 19.11
N LEU A 6 44.54 -24.17 18.43
CA LEU A 6 44.47 -23.00 17.54
C LEU A 6 43.62 -23.25 16.27
N CYS A 7 43.59 -24.47 15.74
CA CYS A 7 42.71 -24.82 14.62
C CYS A 7 41.23 -24.92 15.01
N PHE A 8 40.90 -25.15 16.29
CA PHE A 8 39.51 -25.26 16.73
C PHE A 8 38.82 -23.90 16.85
N PHE A 9 39.59 -22.83 17.07
CA PHE A 9 39.08 -21.46 17.04
C PHE A 9 38.95 -20.87 15.63
N LEU A 10 39.69 -21.39 14.65
CA LEU A 10 39.58 -20.96 13.25
C LEU A 10 38.44 -21.65 12.48
N THR A 11 37.97 -22.82 12.92
CA THR A 11 36.85 -23.54 12.29
C THR A 11 35.48 -23.21 12.89
N LEU A 12 35.42 -22.47 14.01
CA LEU A 12 34.16 -22.00 14.59
C LEU A 12 33.70 -20.66 13.98
N CYS A 13 34.58 -19.95 13.27
CA CYS A 13 34.23 -18.75 12.50
C CYS A 13 33.59 -19.03 11.14
N SER A 14 33.52 -20.29 10.68
CA SER A 14 32.88 -20.66 9.40
C SER A 14 31.43 -21.14 9.53
N LEU A 15 30.85 -21.16 10.73
CA LEU A 15 29.43 -21.48 10.96
C LEU A 15 28.56 -20.23 11.21
N GLY A 16 29.15 -19.04 11.05
CA GLY A 16 28.46 -17.76 11.21
C GLY A 16 27.92 -17.14 9.91
N LEU A 17 27.97 -17.84 8.78
CA LEU A 17 27.19 -17.45 7.60
C LEU A 17 25.82 -18.11 7.68
N PHE A 18 25.04 -17.74 8.70
CA PHE A 18 23.65 -17.48 8.37
C PHE A 18 23.72 -16.38 7.31
N GLN A 19 23.54 -16.74 6.05
CA GLN A 19 22.91 -15.78 5.15
C GLN A 19 21.60 -15.45 5.85
N ALA A 20 21.54 -14.24 6.43
CA ALA A 20 20.26 -13.61 6.59
C ALA A 20 19.69 -13.62 5.17
N PHE A 21 18.74 -14.52 4.90
CA PHE A 21 17.81 -14.29 3.83
C PHE A 21 17.21 -12.95 4.20
N ALA A 22 17.63 -11.89 3.49
CA ALA A 22 16.89 -10.65 3.49
C ALA A 22 15.53 -11.05 2.95
N ASP A 23 14.60 -11.31 3.87
CA ASP A 23 13.20 -11.38 3.56
C ASP A 23 12.92 -9.97 3.04
N ASN A 24 12.88 -9.81 1.71
CA ASN A 24 12.58 -8.54 1.04
C ASN A 24 11.09 -8.19 1.22
N THR A 25 10.53 -8.51 2.38
CA THR A 25 9.18 -8.20 2.82
C THR A 25 9.17 -6.78 3.37
N TYR A 26 9.52 -5.81 2.51
CA TYR A 26 9.24 -4.41 2.81
C TYR A 26 7.76 -4.15 2.54
N THR A 27 6.94 -4.32 3.58
CA THR A 27 5.55 -3.85 3.56
C THR A 27 5.58 -2.33 3.53
N MET A 28 5.06 -1.75 2.45
CA MET A 28 4.97 -0.30 2.27
C MET A 28 3.71 0.25 2.93
N THR A 29 3.80 1.46 3.46
CA THR A 29 2.65 2.22 3.97
C THR A 29 2.58 3.55 3.23
N THR A 30 1.37 4.12 3.13
CA THR A 30 1.18 5.46 2.59
C THR A 30 1.97 6.45 3.44
N SER A 31 2.74 7.32 2.80
CA SER A 31 3.47 8.35 3.54
C SER A 31 2.54 9.43 4.08
N GLU A 32 3.02 10.23 5.03
CA GLU A 32 2.29 11.42 5.48
C GLU A 32 2.02 12.42 4.35
N ALA A 33 2.91 12.51 3.36
CA ALA A 33 2.70 13.34 2.18
C ALA A 33 1.57 12.77 1.29
N GLY A 34 1.52 11.45 1.11
CA GLY A 34 0.43 10.77 0.40
C GLY A 34 -0.92 10.94 1.10
N ILE A 35 -0.95 10.81 2.43
CA ILE A 35 -2.17 11.05 3.23
C ILE A 35 -2.60 12.51 3.13
N ALA A 36 -1.68 13.46 3.26
CA ALA A 36 -1.98 14.87 3.10
C ALA A 36 -2.52 15.20 1.70
N PHE A 37 -1.97 14.55 0.65
CA PHE A 37 -2.46 14.68 -0.72
C PHE A 37 -3.91 14.20 -0.86
N ILE A 38 -4.22 13.00 -0.35
CA ILE A 38 -5.59 12.46 -0.37
C ILE A 38 -6.54 13.41 0.36
N LYS A 39 -6.21 13.81 1.59
CA LYS A 39 -7.03 14.74 2.38
C LYS A 39 -7.31 16.07 1.66
N TYR A 40 -6.29 16.61 0.98
CA TYR A 40 -6.41 17.86 0.24
C TYR A 40 -7.44 17.77 -0.89
N TYR A 41 -7.47 16.67 -1.64
CA TYR A 41 -8.39 16.49 -2.76
C TYR A 41 -9.79 16.04 -2.34
N GLU A 42 -9.90 15.22 -1.29
CA GLU A 42 -11.19 14.72 -0.80
C GLU A 42 -11.94 15.80 0.02
N GLY A 43 -11.19 16.57 0.82
CA GLY A 43 -11.74 17.58 1.72
C GLY A 43 -12.42 16.98 2.95
N PHE A 44 -12.43 17.72 4.06
CA PHE A 44 -13.04 17.27 5.32
C PHE A 44 -14.53 17.65 5.41
N ARG A 45 -15.37 16.68 5.81
CA ARG A 45 -16.77 16.89 6.20
C ARG A 45 -17.08 16.21 7.53
N SER A 46 -17.49 16.99 8.52
CA SER A 46 -17.75 16.49 9.87
C SER A 46 -18.99 15.60 9.96
N ALA A 47 -20.03 15.88 9.16
CA ALA A 47 -21.28 15.13 9.13
C ALA A 47 -21.36 14.14 7.96
N ILE A 48 -22.20 13.12 8.10
CA ILE A 48 -22.54 12.19 7.01
C ILE A 48 -23.15 12.96 5.84
N TYR A 49 -22.75 12.59 4.63
CA TYR A 49 -23.32 13.06 3.38
C TYR A 49 -23.48 11.91 2.39
N VAL A 50 -24.23 12.15 1.32
CA VAL A 50 -24.37 11.19 0.21
C VAL A 50 -23.45 11.62 -0.93
N ASP A 51 -22.67 10.68 -1.46
CA ASP A 51 -21.88 10.82 -2.66
C ASP A 51 -22.30 9.79 -3.73
N SER A 52 -21.48 9.60 -4.77
CA SER A 52 -21.76 8.62 -5.83
C SER A 52 -21.68 7.15 -5.37
N GLY A 53 -20.98 6.86 -4.28
CA GLY A 53 -20.76 5.51 -3.74
C GLY A 53 -21.65 5.16 -2.55
N GLY A 54 -22.33 6.14 -1.94
CA GLY A 54 -23.32 5.94 -0.89
C GLY A 54 -23.20 6.99 0.22
N TYR A 55 -23.32 6.56 1.47
CA TYR A 55 -23.08 7.43 2.62
C TYR A 55 -21.57 7.50 2.90
N ALA A 56 -21.06 8.72 3.07
CA ALA A 56 -19.67 9.00 3.39
C ALA A 56 -19.55 10.02 4.52
N ILE A 57 -18.39 10.03 5.19
CA ILE A 57 -18.04 10.96 6.27
C ILE A 57 -16.53 11.25 6.26
N GLY A 58 -16.12 12.37 6.87
CA GLY A 58 -14.71 12.74 6.99
C GLY A 58 -14.12 13.11 5.64
N TYR A 59 -13.09 12.38 5.22
CA TYR A 59 -12.42 12.55 3.94
C TYR A 59 -13.00 11.64 2.84
N GLY A 60 -14.32 11.52 2.75
CA GLY A 60 -14.95 10.63 1.77
C GLY A 60 -14.91 9.14 2.12
N THR A 61 -14.73 8.79 3.39
CA THR A 61 -14.78 7.38 3.79
C THR A 61 -16.23 6.90 3.81
N HIS A 62 -16.53 5.87 3.02
CA HIS A 62 -17.83 5.22 3.04
C HIS A 62 -18.15 4.63 4.42
N CYS A 63 -19.38 4.83 4.87
CA CYS A 63 -19.83 4.45 6.19
C CYS A 63 -21.26 3.91 6.20
N ASP A 64 -21.59 3.12 7.22
CA ASP A 64 -22.97 2.85 7.60
C ASP A 64 -23.47 4.01 8.50
N PRO A 65 -24.53 4.74 8.13
CA PRO A 65 -25.05 5.84 8.94
C PRO A 65 -25.51 5.41 10.34
N ALA A 66 -25.81 4.13 10.57
CA ALA A 66 -26.18 3.61 11.88
C ALA A 66 -25.01 3.59 12.88
N VAL A 67 -23.76 3.64 12.39
CA VAL A 67 -22.54 3.56 13.22
C VAL A 67 -22.08 4.94 13.69
N PHE A 68 -22.49 6.01 13.01
CA PHE A 68 -22.07 7.38 13.29
C PHE A 68 -23.24 8.19 13.85
N PRO A 69 -23.33 8.36 15.18
CA PRO A 69 -24.47 9.04 15.82
C PRO A 69 -24.47 10.57 15.66
N GLY A 70 -23.46 11.15 14.99
CA GLY A 70 -23.31 12.59 14.83
C GLY A 70 -22.03 12.98 14.10
N GLU A 71 -21.62 14.24 14.26
CA GLU A 71 -20.41 14.78 13.64
C GLU A 71 -19.13 14.19 14.22
N ILE A 72 -18.09 14.09 13.38
CA ILE A 72 -16.74 13.70 13.78
C ILE A 72 -15.77 14.88 13.69
N THR A 73 -14.72 14.83 14.49
CA THR A 73 -13.58 15.75 14.41
C THR A 73 -12.67 15.39 13.24
N GLU A 74 -11.83 16.33 12.83
CA GLU A 74 -10.84 16.10 11.76
C GLU A 74 -9.82 15.01 12.14
N ASN A 75 -9.49 14.87 13.44
CA ASN A 75 -8.62 13.78 13.94
C ASN A 75 -9.30 12.41 13.81
N GLN A 76 -10.59 12.31 14.17
CA GLN A 76 -11.36 11.07 13.97
C GLN A 76 -11.48 10.72 12.47
N ALA A 77 -11.62 11.74 11.61
CA ALA A 77 -11.61 11.53 10.16
C ALA A 77 -10.24 11.06 9.64
N ASP A 78 -9.13 11.57 10.19
CA ASP A 78 -7.77 11.09 9.89
C ASP A 78 -7.58 9.62 10.31
N GLU A 79 -7.99 9.26 11.51
CA GLU A 79 -7.93 7.88 12.01
C GLU A 79 -8.75 6.93 11.13
N LEU A 80 -9.96 7.35 10.74
CA LEU A 80 -10.83 6.60 9.86
C LEU A 80 -10.19 6.40 8.48
N LEU A 81 -9.65 7.47 7.88
CA LEU A 81 -8.93 7.42 6.60
C LEU A 81 -7.76 6.43 6.67
N ARG A 82 -6.90 6.54 7.69
CA ARG A 82 -5.75 5.64 7.88
C ARG A 82 -6.16 4.18 8.05
N SER A 83 -7.27 3.93 8.76
CA SER A 83 -7.82 2.58 8.89
C SER A 83 -8.24 2.00 7.53
N VAL A 84 -8.85 2.82 6.66
CA VAL A 84 -9.20 2.38 5.30
C VAL A 84 -7.96 2.16 4.45
N LEU A 85 -7.00 3.08 4.49
CA LEU A 85 -5.74 2.96 3.75
C LEU A 85 -4.98 1.70 4.14
N SER A 86 -4.89 1.35 5.42
CA SER A 86 -4.24 0.12 5.89
C SER A 86 -4.79 -1.16 5.22
N ASN A 87 -6.11 -1.25 5.04
CA ASN A 87 -6.72 -2.37 4.34
C ASN A 87 -6.40 -2.40 2.84
N MET A 88 -6.25 -1.23 2.21
CA MET A 88 -5.87 -1.11 0.80
C MET A 88 -4.37 -1.39 0.60
N GLU A 89 -3.52 -0.89 1.49
CA GLU A 89 -2.07 -1.13 1.53
C GLU A 89 -1.77 -2.62 1.59
N ALA A 90 -2.48 -3.37 2.43
CA ALA A 90 -2.32 -4.83 2.54
C ALA A 90 -2.48 -5.53 1.18
N LYS A 91 -3.49 -5.13 0.39
CA LYS A 91 -3.77 -5.73 -0.93
C LYS A 91 -2.70 -5.37 -1.97
N ILE A 92 -2.23 -4.12 -1.97
CA ILE A 92 -1.18 -3.69 -2.90
C ILE A 92 0.15 -4.35 -2.55
N ASN A 93 0.49 -4.44 -1.26
CA ASN A 93 1.68 -5.14 -0.78
C ASN A 93 1.64 -6.64 -1.12
N GLU A 94 0.49 -7.31 -0.95
CA GLU A 94 0.32 -8.71 -1.34
C GLU A 94 0.58 -8.90 -2.84
N MET A 95 0.01 -8.02 -3.69
CA MET A 95 0.23 -8.04 -5.13
C MET A 95 1.71 -7.83 -5.47
N ALA A 96 2.35 -6.82 -4.87
CA ALA A 96 3.75 -6.49 -5.09
C ALA A 96 4.66 -7.65 -4.70
N GLN A 97 4.43 -8.27 -3.54
CA GLN A 97 5.18 -9.43 -3.06
C GLN A 97 5.01 -10.62 -4.01
N LYS A 98 3.78 -10.95 -4.40
CA LYS A 98 3.49 -12.06 -5.32
C LYS A 98 4.16 -11.89 -6.69
N LYS A 99 4.33 -10.65 -7.12
CA LYS A 99 4.91 -10.29 -8.42
C LYS A 99 6.39 -9.88 -8.33
N ASN A 100 6.97 -9.89 -7.13
CA ASN A 100 8.33 -9.43 -6.86
C ASN A 100 8.59 -8.02 -7.43
N ILE A 101 7.64 -7.11 -7.21
CA ILE A 101 7.72 -5.69 -7.59
C ILE A 101 8.15 -4.89 -6.38
N THR A 102 9.05 -3.93 -6.59
CA THR A 102 9.42 -2.94 -5.56
C THR A 102 9.06 -1.55 -6.08
N PHE A 103 8.24 -0.82 -5.33
CA PHE A 103 7.89 0.56 -5.64
C PHE A 103 8.81 1.53 -4.90
N THR A 104 9.04 2.69 -5.51
CA THR A 104 9.48 3.87 -4.74
C THR A 104 8.32 4.38 -3.89
N GLN A 105 8.61 5.12 -2.81
CA GLN A 105 7.55 5.68 -1.94
C GLN A 105 6.53 6.50 -2.72
N ASN A 106 6.97 7.36 -3.65
CA ASN A 106 6.08 8.20 -4.46
C ASN A 106 5.17 7.38 -5.39
N GLN A 107 5.66 6.26 -5.93
CA GLN A 107 4.83 5.36 -6.74
C GLN A 107 3.77 4.66 -5.88
N PHE A 108 4.16 4.25 -4.67
CA PHE A 108 3.21 3.64 -3.72
C PHE A 108 2.15 4.65 -3.29
N ASP A 109 2.53 5.87 -2.93
CA ASP A 109 1.60 6.94 -2.56
C ASP A 109 0.63 7.29 -3.71
N ALA A 110 1.11 7.29 -4.96
CA ALA A 110 0.27 7.49 -6.14
C ALA A 110 -0.74 6.34 -6.33
N LEU A 111 -0.31 5.09 -6.15
CA LEU A 111 -1.20 3.93 -6.18
C LEU A 111 -2.24 3.98 -5.05
N MET A 112 -1.85 4.47 -3.87
CA MET A 112 -2.76 4.63 -2.74
C MET A 112 -3.81 5.71 -3.00
N SER A 113 -3.43 6.85 -3.57
CA SER A 113 -4.38 7.89 -3.98
C SER A 113 -5.37 7.37 -5.04
N LEU A 114 -4.88 6.64 -6.05
CA LEU A 114 -5.73 6.01 -7.06
C LEU A 114 -6.69 4.98 -6.43
N THR A 115 -6.17 4.13 -5.55
CA THR A 115 -6.93 3.05 -4.91
C THR A 115 -7.96 3.57 -3.93
N TYR A 116 -7.68 4.69 -3.25
CA TYR A 116 -8.67 5.35 -2.41
C TYR A 116 -9.87 5.83 -3.23
N ASN A 117 -9.61 6.46 -4.39
CA ASN A 117 -10.65 7.01 -5.25
C ASN A 117 -11.45 5.95 -6.03
N LEU A 118 -10.76 4.96 -6.62
CA LEU A 118 -11.39 3.96 -7.50
C LEU A 118 -11.69 2.62 -6.80
N GLY A 119 -11.23 2.45 -5.55
CA GLY A 119 -11.22 1.18 -4.87
C GLY A 119 -10.18 0.20 -5.44
N THR A 120 -10.26 -1.06 -5.00
CA THR A 120 -9.25 -2.09 -5.30
C THR A 120 -9.58 -2.91 -6.54
N GLY A 121 -10.57 -2.51 -7.35
CA GLY A 121 -11.04 -3.27 -8.51
C GLY A 121 -9.97 -3.46 -9.58
N TRP A 122 -9.11 -2.44 -9.75
CA TRP A 122 -8.01 -2.46 -10.72
C TRP A 122 -6.96 -3.56 -10.45
N LEU A 123 -6.93 -4.16 -9.24
CA LEU A 123 -6.05 -5.29 -8.92
C LEU A 123 -6.45 -6.61 -9.60
N ASN A 124 -7.59 -6.64 -10.31
CA ASN A 124 -7.98 -7.82 -11.08
C ASN A 124 -7.03 -8.03 -12.27
N PRO A 125 -6.43 -9.23 -12.45
CA PRO A 125 -5.54 -9.54 -13.56
C PRO A 125 -6.14 -9.39 -14.96
N SER A 126 -7.45 -9.25 -15.08
CA SER A 126 -8.11 -8.95 -16.36
C SER A 126 -8.02 -7.48 -16.78
N TYR A 127 -7.57 -6.57 -15.90
CA TYR A 127 -7.41 -5.15 -16.23
C TYR A 127 -6.00 -4.80 -16.68
N ASN A 128 -5.90 -3.85 -17.61
CA ASN A 128 -4.62 -3.41 -18.18
C ASN A 128 -3.68 -2.81 -17.13
N LEU A 129 -4.20 -2.00 -16.20
CA LEU A 129 -3.38 -1.37 -15.16
C LEU A 129 -2.60 -2.39 -14.34
N TYR A 130 -3.26 -3.47 -13.90
CA TYR A 130 -2.60 -4.57 -13.19
C TYR A 130 -1.45 -5.15 -14.02
N ASN A 131 -1.72 -5.48 -15.28
CA ASN A 131 -0.73 -6.12 -16.13
C ASN A 131 0.42 -5.18 -16.50
N MET A 132 0.17 -3.88 -16.66
CA MET A 132 1.20 -2.85 -16.88
C MET A 132 2.14 -2.74 -15.69
N LEU A 133 1.61 -2.75 -14.47
CA LEU A 133 2.42 -2.74 -13.25
C LEU A 133 3.25 -4.02 -13.09
N CYS A 134 2.67 -5.18 -13.46
CA CYS A 134 3.34 -6.48 -13.30
C CYS A 134 4.39 -6.80 -14.38
N SER A 135 4.11 -6.44 -15.63
CA SER A 135 4.89 -6.87 -16.80
C SER A 135 5.67 -5.73 -17.45
N GLY A 136 5.47 -4.50 -16.98
CA GLY A 136 6.04 -3.29 -17.55
C GLY A 136 5.21 -2.73 -18.71
N ILE A 137 5.13 -1.40 -18.76
CA ILE A 137 4.33 -0.66 -19.73
C ILE A 137 4.77 -0.89 -21.19
N GLY A 138 6.04 -1.24 -21.43
CA GLY A 138 6.58 -1.47 -22.78
C GLY A 138 6.02 -2.71 -23.50
N GLN A 139 5.21 -3.52 -22.82
CA GLN A 139 4.50 -4.66 -23.43
C GLN A 139 3.14 -4.26 -24.03
N PHE A 140 2.74 -3.00 -23.90
CA PHE A 140 1.43 -2.50 -24.31
C PHE A 140 1.57 -1.42 -25.38
N THR A 141 0.62 -1.40 -26.31
CA THR A 141 0.48 -0.33 -27.29
C THR A 141 0.04 0.98 -26.62
N GLU A 142 0.34 2.11 -27.25
CA GLU A 142 -0.12 3.42 -26.78
C GLU A 142 -1.65 3.47 -26.61
N SER A 143 -2.38 2.84 -27.53
CA SER A 143 -3.84 2.71 -27.43
C SER A 143 -4.31 1.89 -26.22
N GLU A 144 -3.60 0.84 -25.84
CA GLU A 144 -3.95 0.03 -24.66
C GLU A 144 -3.66 0.78 -23.37
N ILE A 145 -2.58 1.58 -23.35
CA ILE A 145 -2.21 2.46 -22.23
C ILE A 145 -3.25 3.55 -22.01
N ILE A 146 -3.69 4.21 -23.08
CA ILE A 146 -4.67 5.31 -22.99
C ILE A 146 -6.06 4.81 -22.57
N ASN A 147 -6.44 3.60 -22.98
CA ASN A 147 -7.76 3.01 -22.67
C ASN A 147 -7.73 2.09 -21.44
N THR A 148 -6.77 2.28 -20.54
CA THR A 148 -6.63 1.51 -19.30
C THR A 148 -7.67 1.91 -18.26
#